data_AF-A0A0D0DN82-F1
#
_entry.id   AF-A0A0D0DN82-F1
#
_cell.length_a   1.000
_cell.length_b   1.000
_cell.length_c   1.000
_cell.angle_alpha   90.00
_cell.angle_beta   90.00
_cell.angle_gamma   90.00
#
_symmetry.space_group_name_H-M   'P 1'
#
loop_
_entity.id
_entity.type
_entity.pdbx_description
1 polymer ?
#
loop_
_entity_poly.entity_id
_entity_poly.type
_entity_poly.pdbx_seq_one_letter_code
_entity_poly.pdbx_strand_id
1 'polypeptide(L)'
;KFASKISCVHIDEAYNVYTAGLPHHGEEAFWPAYSCLGEFQIILPKGTPFQALSTTLPPHILAVLKHELNIPPNHIEVRLSTNHPNTTYCTIPIVGGLHEFCNLNCLIPPQFHPPMEIPKTLIFHDCKQDATNATIYICEATEAVTKSRDHQTLPQ
;
A
#
# COMPACT_ATOMS: atom_id res chain seq x y z
N LYS A 1 23.60 11.00 -30.97
CA LYS A 1 22.37 11.66 -30.46
C LYS A 1 21.98 11.00 -29.15
N PHE A 2 21.44 11.71 -28.17
CA PHE A 2 21.12 11.15 -26.85
C PHE A 2 20.02 10.07 -26.92
N ALA A 3 18.92 10.35 -27.63
CA ALA A 3 17.79 9.43 -27.78
C ALA A 3 18.16 8.03 -28.31
N SER A 4 19.15 7.94 -29.21
CA SER A 4 19.60 6.65 -29.75
C SER A 4 20.35 5.77 -28.74
N LYS A 5 20.66 6.29 -27.54
CA LYS A 5 21.28 5.54 -26.45
C LYS A 5 20.25 5.02 -25.44
N ILE A 6 18.99 5.42 -25.55
CA ILE A 6 17.91 4.97 -24.67
C ILE A 6 17.44 3.61 -25.18
N SER A 7 17.60 2.59 -24.34
CA SER A 7 17.27 1.21 -24.69
C SER A 7 15.92 0.75 -24.19
N CYS A 8 15.29 1.47 -23.25
CA CYS A 8 13.99 1.16 -22.67
C CYS A 8 13.42 2.39 -21.93
N VAL A 9 12.09 2.48 -21.83
CA VAL A 9 11.37 3.46 -21.01
C VAL A 9 10.50 2.72 -20.00
N HIS A 10 10.61 3.11 -18.73
CA HIS A 10 9.80 2.58 -17.63
C HIS A 10 8.95 3.71 -17.08
N ILE A 11 7.64 3.49 -17.04
CA ILE A 11 6.65 4.43 -16.50
C ILE A 11 6.10 3.77 -15.26
N ASP A 12 6.56 4.24 -14.10
CA ASP A 12 6.03 3.83 -12.81
C ASP A 12 4.74 4.59 -12.48
N GLU A 13 3.90 3.99 -11.65
CA GLU A 13 2.57 4.51 -11.30
C GLU A 13 1.75 5.00 -12.50
N ALA A 14 1.72 4.17 -13.55
CA ALA A 14 1.16 4.52 -14.85
C ALA A 14 -0.33 4.89 -14.79
N TYR A 15 -1.06 4.50 -13.73
CA TYR A 15 -2.44 4.96 -13.52
C TYR A 15 -2.55 6.50 -13.47
N ASN A 16 -1.45 7.20 -13.13
CA ASN A 16 -1.38 8.66 -13.13
C ASN A 16 -1.60 9.29 -14.51
N VAL A 17 -1.38 8.55 -15.60
CA VAL A 17 -1.78 9.00 -16.95
C VAL A 17 -3.25 9.37 -16.96
N TYR A 18 -4.10 8.54 -16.34
CA TYR A 18 -5.51 8.84 -16.20
C TYR A 18 -5.77 9.79 -15.03
N THR A 19 -5.37 9.45 -13.81
CA THR A 19 -5.85 10.14 -12.59
C THR A 19 -5.29 11.54 -12.39
N ALA A 20 -4.11 11.82 -12.93
CA ALA A 20 -3.42 13.11 -12.75
C ALA A 20 -3.07 13.77 -14.09
N GLY A 21 -2.88 12.99 -15.16
CA GLY A 21 -2.48 13.45 -16.48
C GLY A 21 -3.62 14.05 -17.31
N LEU A 22 -4.86 13.66 -17.03
CA LEU A 22 -6.03 14.12 -17.77
C LEU A 22 -6.95 14.98 -16.91
N PRO A 23 -7.64 15.97 -17.52
CA PRO A 23 -8.68 16.72 -16.84
C PRO A 23 -9.88 15.80 -16.56
N HIS A 24 -10.47 15.93 -15.38
CA HIS A 24 -11.63 15.15 -14.95
C HIS A 24 -12.64 16.02 -14.24
N HIS A 25 -13.94 15.73 -14.44
CA HIS A 25 -15.03 16.38 -13.71
C HIS A 25 -15.08 17.91 -13.78
N GLY A 26 -14.54 18.49 -14.85
CA GLY A 26 -14.47 19.96 -15.03
C GLY A 26 -13.24 20.61 -14.38
N GLU A 27 -12.37 19.82 -13.75
CA GLU A 27 -11.10 20.27 -13.19
C GLU A 27 -9.96 20.04 -14.18
N GLU A 28 -8.95 20.92 -14.13
CA GLU A 28 -7.73 20.74 -14.90
C GLU A 28 -6.92 19.53 -14.43
N ALA A 29 -6.10 18.99 -15.33
CA ALA A 29 -5.18 17.91 -14.97
C ALA A 29 -4.21 18.38 -13.88
N PHE A 30 -4.08 17.59 -12.81
CA PHE A 30 -3.15 17.91 -11.72
C PHE A 30 -1.69 17.91 -12.21
N TRP A 31 -1.30 16.88 -12.97
CA TRP A 31 0.03 16.70 -13.55
C TRP A 31 -0.05 16.34 -15.04
N PRO A 32 -0.32 17.32 -15.93
CA PRO A 32 -0.55 17.10 -17.35
C PRO A 32 0.63 16.44 -18.08
N ALA A 33 1.85 16.53 -17.54
CA ALA A 33 3.01 15.87 -18.12
C ALA A 33 2.83 14.35 -18.29
N TYR A 34 2.00 13.71 -17.45
CA TYR A 34 1.73 12.27 -17.55
C TYR A 34 0.96 11.89 -18.82
N SER A 35 0.08 12.75 -19.35
CA SER A 35 -0.63 12.45 -20.60
C SER A 35 0.27 12.55 -21.83
N CYS A 36 1.36 13.31 -21.75
CA CYS A 36 2.30 13.49 -22.86
C CYS A 36 3.36 12.37 -22.97
N LEU A 37 3.36 11.37 -22.08
CA LEU A 37 4.39 10.32 -22.07
C LEU A 37 4.39 9.45 -23.34
N GLY A 38 3.24 9.32 -24.03
CA GLY A 38 3.15 8.62 -25.30
C GLY A 38 3.96 9.29 -26.42
N GLU A 39 4.20 10.60 -26.34
CA GLU A 39 4.95 11.36 -27.35
C GLU A 39 6.43 10.95 -27.41
N PHE A 40 6.96 10.36 -26.33
CA PHE A 40 8.35 9.89 -26.32
C PHE A 40 8.58 8.79 -27.35
N GLN A 41 7.54 8.01 -27.71
CA GLN A 41 7.66 7.01 -28.77
C GLN A 41 7.96 7.60 -30.14
N ILE A 42 7.63 8.88 -30.37
CA ILE A 42 7.90 9.59 -31.63
C ILE A 42 9.39 9.95 -31.70
N ILE A 43 9.99 10.29 -30.57
CA ILE A 43 11.37 10.82 -30.47
C ILE A 43 12.38 9.67 -30.38
N LEU A 44 12.00 8.57 -29.74
CA LEU A 44 12.88 7.43 -29.49
C LEU A 44 13.02 6.52 -30.71
N PRO A 45 14.13 5.77 -30.82
CA PRO A 45 14.29 4.79 -31.89
C PRO A 45 13.11 3.83 -31.95
N LYS A 46 12.67 3.52 -33.18
CA LYS A 46 11.63 2.52 -33.41
C LYS A 46 12.01 1.20 -32.74
N GLY A 47 11.08 0.63 -31.98
CA GLY A 47 11.30 -0.62 -31.24
C GLY A 47 11.89 -0.44 -29.84
N THR A 48 12.08 0.80 -29.36
CA THR A 48 12.39 1.03 -27.94
C THR A 48 11.24 0.50 -27.09
N PRO A 49 11.47 -0.46 -26.18
CA PRO A 49 10.42 -0.99 -25.31
C PRO A 49 9.89 0.06 -24.33
N PHE A 50 8.58 0.05 -24.11
CA PHE A 50 7.89 0.82 -23.09
C PHE A 50 7.24 -0.14 -22.10
N GLN A 51 7.50 0.07 -20.83
CA GLN A 51 6.90 -0.68 -19.74
C GLN A 51 6.09 0.27 -18.86
N ALA A 52 4.79 0.04 -18.76
CA ALA A 52 3.89 0.73 -17.85
C ALA A 52 3.64 -0.16 -16.62
N LEU A 53 3.95 0.34 -15.43
CA LEU A 53 3.84 -0.36 -14.16
C LEU A 53 2.78 0.33 -13.30
N SER A 54 1.90 -0.46 -12.68
CA SER A 54 0.85 0.06 -11.80
C SER A 54 0.31 -1.06 -10.92
N THR A 55 -0.09 -0.72 -9.69
CA THR A 55 -0.70 -1.68 -8.75
C THR A 55 -2.15 -1.98 -9.09
N THR A 56 -2.95 -0.95 -9.39
CA THR A 56 -4.39 -1.08 -9.62
C THR A 56 -4.76 -0.44 -10.96
N LEU A 57 -5.22 -1.25 -11.91
CA LEU A 57 -5.66 -0.81 -13.23
C LEU A 57 -7.07 -1.32 -13.52
N PRO A 58 -8.11 -0.58 -13.09
CA PRO A 58 -9.48 -0.84 -13.52
C PRO A 58 -9.57 -0.84 -15.06
N PRO A 59 -10.48 -1.62 -15.67
CA PRO A 59 -10.53 -1.77 -17.13
C PRO A 59 -10.60 -0.44 -17.90
N HIS A 60 -11.31 0.57 -17.37
CA HIS A 60 -11.41 1.88 -18.01
C HIS A 60 -10.09 2.66 -17.96
N ILE A 61 -9.36 2.63 -16.84
CA ILE A 61 -8.04 3.26 -16.71
C ILE A 61 -7.03 2.56 -17.63
N LEU A 62 -7.06 1.23 -17.67
CA LEU A 62 -6.19 0.46 -18.56
C LEU A 62 -6.44 0.80 -20.04
N ALA A 63 -7.70 0.96 -20.45
CA ALA A 63 -8.03 1.35 -21.82
C ALA A 63 -7.46 2.71 -22.18
N VAL A 64 -7.58 3.69 -21.29
CA VAL A 64 -6.99 5.03 -21.47
C VAL A 64 -5.47 4.95 -21.51
N LEU A 65 -4.85 4.19 -20.61
CA LEU A 65 -3.40 3.96 -20.62
C LEU A 65 -2.89 3.40 -21.94
N LYS A 66 -3.58 2.38 -22.49
CA LYS A 66 -3.23 1.78 -23.79
C LYS A 66 -3.32 2.80 -24.91
N HIS A 67 -4.31 3.70 -24.85
CA HIS A 67 -4.50 4.78 -25.82
C HIS A 67 -3.41 5.85 -25.69
N GLU A 68 -3.31 6.52 -24.53
CA GLU A 68 -2.42 7.66 -24.29
C GLU A 68 -0.95 7.29 -24.42
N LEU A 69 -0.55 6.11 -23.96
CA LEU A 69 0.82 5.63 -24.10
C LEU A 69 1.08 4.94 -25.43
N ASN A 70 0.17 4.97 -26.42
CA ASN A 70 0.34 4.32 -27.71
C ASN A 70 0.79 2.84 -27.59
N ILE A 71 0.23 2.09 -26.64
CA ILE A 71 0.63 0.70 -26.40
C ILE A 71 0.13 -0.15 -27.55
N PRO A 72 1.01 -0.88 -28.27
CA PRO A 72 0.59 -1.62 -29.44
C PRO A 72 -0.27 -2.83 -29.07
N PRO A 73 -1.11 -3.35 -29.99
CA PRO A 73 -2.01 -4.47 -29.70
C PRO A 73 -1.29 -5.78 -29.37
N ASN A 74 -0.02 -5.92 -29.78
CA ASN A 74 0.83 -7.08 -29.48
C ASN A 74 1.65 -6.92 -28.17
N HIS A 75 1.23 -6.03 -27.26
CA HIS A 75 1.86 -5.89 -25.96
C HIS A 75 1.71 -7.15 -25.11
N ILE A 76 2.63 -7.29 -24.16
CA ILE A 76 2.54 -8.32 -23.13
C ILE A 76 1.91 -7.68 -21.90
N GLU A 77 0.81 -8.26 -21.44
CA GLU A 77 0.13 -7.84 -20.23
C GLU A 77 0.41 -8.85 -19.11
N VAL A 78 1.16 -8.43 -18.10
CA VAL A 78 1.44 -9.25 -16.92
C VAL A 78 0.58 -8.75 -15.77
N ARG A 79 -0.37 -9.57 -15.32
CA ARG A 79 -1.20 -9.31 -14.13
C ARG A 79 -0.86 -10.32 -13.05
N LEU A 80 -0.44 -9.81 -11.90
CA LEU A 80 -0.25 -10.64 -10.72
C LEU A 80 -1.55 -10.68 -9.92
N SER A 81 -1.83 -11.83 -9.30
CA SER A 81 -2.97 -11.96 -8.39
C SER A 81 -2.72 -11.13 -7.14
N THR A 82 -3.76 -10.48 -6.62
CA THR A 82 -3.76 -9.84 -5.30
C THR A 82 -3.90 -10.85 -4.16
N ASN A 83 -4.04 -12.14 -4.48
CA ASN A 83 -4.14 -13.20 -3.48
C ASN A 83 -2.79 -13.40 -2.78
N HIS A 84 -2.79 -13.19 -1.47
CA HIS A 84 -1.67 -13.52 -0.60
C HIS A 84 -2.06 -14.78 0.19
N PRO A 85 -1.61 -15.99 -0.22
CA PRO A 85 -2.06 -17.25 0.38
C PRO A 85 -1.71 -17.40 1.87
N ASN A 86 -0.78 -16.58 2.37
CA ASN A 86 -0.39 -16.54 3.78
C ASN A 86 -1.15 -15.46 4.58
N THR A 87 -2.15 -14.81 4.00
CA THR A 87 -2.96 -13.77 4.65
C THR A 87 -4.33 -14.33 5.01
N THR A 88 -4.71 -14.23 6.28
CA THR A 88 -6.06 -14.53 6.74
C THR A 88 -6.84 -13.24 6.91
N TYR A 89 -8.05 -13.18 6.34
CA TYR A 89 -8.97 -12.07 6.52
C TYR A 89 -10.01 -12.44 7.58
N CYS A 90 -10.18 -11.59 8.58
CA CYS A 90 -11.20 -11.76 9.60
C CYS A 90 -11.87 -10.42 9.93
N THR A 91 -13.13 -10.48 10.34
CA THR A 91 -13.86 -9.35 10.91
C THR A 91 -14.15 -9.67 12.38
N ILE A 92 -13.85 -8.71 13.26
CA ILE A 92 -14.10 -8.84 14.70
C ILE A 92 -15.02 -7.69 15.10
N PRO A 93 -16.16 -7.97 15.75
CA PRO A 93 -17.05 -6.91 16.23
C PRO A 93 -16.35 -6.12 17.33
N ILE A 94 -16.42 -4.79 17.25
CA ILE A 94 -15.92 -3.90 18.30
C ILE A 94 -16.98 -3.80 19.40
N VAL A 95 -16.56 -4.04 20.63
CA VAL A 95 -17.42 -3.89 21.81
C VAL A 95 -17.38 -2.44 22.27
N GLY A 96 -18.53 -1.78 22.34
CA GLY A 96 -18.63 -0.37 22.70
C GLY A 96 -18.36 0.55 21.50
N GLY A 97 -17.34 1.41 21.60
CA GLY A 97 -16.96 2.37 20.57
C GLY A 97 -15.53 2.20 20.07
N LEU A 98 -15.17 2.93 19.01
CA LEU A 98 -13.82 2.89 18.41
C LEU A 98 -12.71 3.38 19.37
N HIS A 99 -13.07 4.15 20.40
CA HIS A 99 -12.15 4.63 21.43
C HIS A 99 -12.00 3.65 22.61
N GLU A 100 -12.69 2.51 22.58
CA GLU A 100 -12.54 1.45 23.58
C GLU A 100 -11.31 0.60 23.24
N PHE A 101 -10.12 1.08 23.61
CA PHE A 101 -8.84 0.45 23.26
C PHE A 101 -8.64 -0.95 23.86
N CYS A 102 -9.48 -1.36 24.82
CA CYS A 102 -9.50 -2.73 25.34
C CYS A 102 -9.82 -3.78 24.27
N ASN A 103 -10.48 -3.38 23.16
CA ASN A 103 -10.67 -4.24 21.99
C ASN A 103 -9.33 -4.68 21.34
N LEU A 104 -8.23 -3.95 21.59
CA LEU A 104 -6.89 -4.28 21.09
C LEU A 104 -6.17 -5.32 21.94
N ASN A 105 -6.72 -5.73 23.09
CA ASN A 105 -6.10 -6.73 23.97
C ASN A 105 -5.90 -8.08 23.30
N CYS A 106 -6.65 -8.39 22.23
CA CYS A 106 -6.44 -9.60 21.44
C CYS A 106 -5.07 -9.65 20.74
N LEU A 107 -4.39 -8.49 20.60
CA LEU A 107 -3.06 -8.38 20.01
C LEU A 107 -1.94 -8.63 21.03
N ILE A 108 -2.25 -8.56 22.32
CA ILE A 108 -1.29 -8.75 23.40
C ILE A 108 -1.38 -10.21 23.85
N PRO A 109 -0.28 -10.98 23.77
CA PRO A 109 -0.31 -12.35 24.23
C PRO A 109 -0.64 -12.39 25.73
N PRO A 110 -1.56 -13.28 26.18
CA PRO A 110 -2.02 -13.30 27.57
C PRO A 110 -0.90 -13.69 28.55
N GLN A 111 0.14 -14.37 28.08
CA GLN A 111 1.30 -14.79 28.86
C GLN A 111 2.56 -14.61 28.02
N PHE A 112 3.58 -13.95 28.60
CA PHE A 112 4.87 -13.76 27.95
C PHE A 112 5.91 -14.75 28.48
N HIS A 113 6.32 -15.72 27.66
CA HIS A 113 7.33 -16.72 28.02
C HIS A 113 8.57 -16.59 27.13
N PRO A 114 9.68 -15.98 27.60
CA PRO A 114 10.92 -15.98 26.85
C PRO A 114 11.32 -17.42 26.45
N PRO A 115 11.74 -17.68 25.20
CA PRO A 115 12.11 -16.70 24.16
C PRO A 115 10.96 -16.35 23.18
N MET A 116 9.74 -16.08 23.65
CA MET A 116 8.64 -15.67 22.78
C MET A 116 8.85 -14.28 22.20
N GLU A 117 8.73 -14.15 20.88
CA GLU A 117 8.71 -12.88 20.18
C GLU A 117 7.26 -12.38 20.06
N ILE A 118 7.04 -11.11 20.39
CA ILE A 118 5.74 -10.47 20.15
C ILE A 118 5.62 -10.18 18.65
N PRO A 119 4.56 -10.66 17.97
CA PRO A 119 4.35 -10.36 16.55
C PRO A 119 4.30 -8.85 16.31
N LYS A 120 5.02 -8.38 15.28
CA LYS A 120 4.92 -6.98 14.84
C LYS A 120 3.54 -6.76 14.25
N THR A 121 2.81 -5.82 14.83
CA THR A 121 1.44 -5.48 14.42
C THR A 121 1.37 -4.02 13.99
N LEU A 122 0.69 -3.75 12.88
CA LEU A 122 0.36 -2.40 12.42
C LEU A 122 -1.14 -2.19 12.57
N ILE A 123 -1.52 -1.12 13.28
CA ILE A 123 -2.91 -0.76 13.56
C ILE A 123 -3.15 0.60 12.91
N PHE A 124 -4.20 0.69 12.08
CA PHE A 124 -4.62 1.93 11.45
C PHE A 124 -5.78 2.54 12.22
N HIS A 125 -5.69 3.84 12.48
CA HIS A 125 -6.76 4.65 13.06
C HIS A 125 -7.05 5.83 12.13
N ASP A 126 -8.31 6.26 12.09
CA ASP A 126 -8.76 7.34 11.20
C ASP A 126 -8.20 8.71 11.62
N CYS A 127 -7.89 8.91 12.90
CA CYS A 127 -7.30 10.15 13.39
C CYS A 127 -6.04 9.93 14.21
N LYS A 128 -5.16 10.94 14.20
CA LYS A 128 -3.88 10.94 14.92
C LYS A 128 -4.08 10.77 16.43
N GLN A 129 -5.12 11.37 17.00
CA GLN A 129 -5.37 11.31 18.43
C GLN A 129 -5.66 9.88 18.88
N ASP A 130 -6.47 9.14 18.12
CA ASP A 130 -6.78 7.74 18.43
C ASP A 130 -5.56 6.84 18.32
N ALA A 131 -4.74 7.01 17.29
CA ALA A 131 -3.46 6.29 17.18
C ALA A 131 -2.55 6.55 18.38
N THR A 132 -2.52 7.79 18.86
CA THR A 132 -1.72 8.18 20.03
C THR A 132 -2.26 7.52 21.30
N ASN A 133 -3.56 7.60 21.53
CA ASN A 133 -4.21 7.01 22.70
C ASN A 133 -4.11 5.48 22.72
N ALA A 134 -4.28 4.83 21.56
CA ALA A 134 -4.09 3.39 21.41
C ALA A 134 -2.66 2.96 21.72
N THR A 135 -1.67 3.75 21.29
CA THR A 135 -0.25 3.49 21.60
C THR A 135 0.01 3.55 23.10
N ILE A 136 -0.49 4.59 23.78
CA ILE A 136 -0.37 4.72 25.25
C ILE A 136 -0.98 3.49 25.93
N TYR A 137 -2.21 3.12 25.55
CA TYR A 137 -2.91 1.96 26.11
C TYR A 137 -2.12 0.65 25.94
N ILE A 138 -1.64 0.35 24.72
CA ILE A 138 -0.89 -0.89 24.44
C ILE A 138 0.43 -0.94 25.20
N CYS A 139 1.14 0.19 25.32
CA CYS A 139 2.37 0.28 26.10
C CYS A 139 2.11 -0.05 27.57
N GLU A 140 1.10 0.58 28.18
CA GLU A 140 0.72 0.32 29.58
C GLU A 140 0.30 -1.14 29.80
N ALA A 141 -0.52 -1.69 28.91
CA ALA A 141 -0.97 -3.08 28.99
C ALA A 141 0.19 -4.09 28.85
N THR A 142 1.14 -3.83 27.95
CA THR A 142 2.33 -4.69 27.77
C THR A 142 3.27 -4.64 28.98
N GLU A 143 3.44 -3.45 29.58
CA GLU A 143 4.18 -3.30 30.83
C GLU A 143 3.54 -4.06 31.99
N ALA A 144 2.21 -4.05 32.11
CA ALA A 144 1.51 -4.76 33.17
C ALA A 144 1.74 -6.29 33.07
N VAL A 145 1.68 -6.85 31.86
CA VAL A 145 1.92 -8.28 31.62
C VAL A 145 3.35 -8.66 31.98
N THR A 146 4.34 -7.83 31.62
CA THR A 146 5.75 -8.09 31.96
C THR A 146 6.04 -7.96 33.46
N LYS A 147 5.49 -6.96 34.15
CA LYS A 147 5.70 -6.73 35.60
C LYS A 147 5.01 -7.75 36.52
N SER A 148 3.86 -8.29 36.13
CA SER A 148 3.14 -9.31 36.94
C SER A 148 3.97 -10.57 37.24
N ARG A 149 5.03 -10.83 36.44
CA ARG A 149 6.00 -11.90 36.66
C ARG A 149 6.95 -11.64 37.82
N ASP A 150 7.47 -10.42 37.97
CA ASP A 150 8.53 -10.13 38.95
C ASP A 150 8.05 -10.38 40.39
N HIS A 151 6.75 -10.24 40.64
CA HIS A 151 6.12 -10.53 41.93
C HIS A 151 5.79 -12.01 42.18
N GLN A 152 5.88 -12.90 41.17
CA GLN A 152 5.65 -14.34 41.34
C GLN A 152 6.93 -15.17 41.54
N THR A 153 8.12 -14.54 41.48
CA THR A 153 9.43 -15.23 41.62
C THR A 153 10.08 -15.16 43.01
N LEU A 154 9.38 -14.74 44.07
CA LEU A 154 9.90 -14.84 45.45
C LEU A 154 9.59 -16.22 46.04
N PRO A 155 10.60 -17.09 46.30
CA PRO A 155 10.37 -18.34 47.02
C PRO A 155 10.13 -18.04 48.51
N GLN A 156 9.16 -18.76 49.08
CA GLN A 156 8.97 -18.91 50.54
C GLN A 156 10.15 -19.63 51.19
#